data_AF-A0A9E5LJ23-F1
#
_entry.id   AF-A0A9E5LJ23-F1
#
_cell.length_a   1.000
_cell.length_b   1.000
_cell.length_c   1.000
_cell.angle_alpha   90.00
_cell.angle_beta   90.00
_cell.angle_gamma   90.00
#
_symmetry.space_group_name_H-M   'P 1'
#
loop_
_entity.id
_entity.type
_entity.pdbx_description
1 polymer ?
#
loop_
_entity_poly.entity_id
_entity_poly.type
_entity_poly.pdbx_seq_one_letter_code
_entity_poly.pdbx_strand_id
1 'polypeptide(L)'
;MTDPDQACGRAPNCGNDYLGRISGPLIDRFDLRIEVPVVRFQDLSLPASGEHSHVIAKRVLAARTLQDTRYAKTEIATNSDLTGDAMDRLIQMEEDAKTYLEQAAIKLNLTARGFHRVIRVSRTITDFEQSEHVARHHVGEAISFHNSAPAA
;
A
#
# COMPACT_ATOMS: atom_id res chain seq x y z
N MET A 1 -6.39 9.70 -21.52
CA MET A 1 -6.04 11.08 -21.93
C MET A 1 -6.33 11.99 -20.76
N THR A 2 -5.31 12.38 -20.00
CA THR A 2 -5.24 13.77 -19.52
C THR A 2 -4.67 14.51 -20.72
N ASP A 3 -5.57 15.02 -21.55
CA ASP A 3 -5.18 15.96 -22.59
C ASP A 3 -4.90 17.30 -21.89
N PRO A 4 -3.71 17.88 -21.99
CA PRO A 4 -3.42 19.21 -21.45
C PRO A 4 -4.39 20.28 -21.98
N ASP A 5 -4.97 20.06 -23.17
CA ASP A 5 -5.98 20.94 -23.80
C ASP A 5 -7.43 20.62 -23.37
N GLN A 6 -7.66 19.53 -22.62
CA GLN A 6 -8.93 19.22 -21.92
C GLN A 6 -8.79 19.29 -20.39
N ALA A 7 -7.76 19.96 -19.89
CA ALA A 7 -7.73 20.35 -18.51
C ALA A 7 -9.02 21.13 -18.20
N CYS A 8 -9.78 20.69 -17.20
CA CYS A 8 -10.82 21.53 -16.63
C CYS A 8 -10.22 22.93 -16.44
N GLY A 9 -10.92 24.00 -16.81
CA GLY A 9 -10.39 25.37 -16.68
C GLY A 9 -10.06 25.78 -15.23
N ARG A 10 -10.24 24.88 -14.25
CA ARG A 10 -9.87 25.00 -12.83
C ARG A 10 -8.80 23.98 -12.41
N ALA A 11 -8.09 23.35 -13.34
CA ALA A 11 -6.96 22.49 -13.03
C ALA A 11 -5.89 23.31 -12.29
N PRO A 12 -5.29 22.76 -11.21
CA PRO A 12 -5.40 21.38 -10.71
C PRO A 12 -6.56 21.14 -9.72
N ASN A 13 -7.22 22.20 -9.22
CA ASN A 13 -8.21 22.12 -8.14
C ASN A 13 -9.43 21.26 -8.47
N CYS A 14 -9.82 21.17 -9.75
CA CYS A 14 -10.92 20.34 -10.20
C CYS A 14 -10.76 18.84 -9.86
N GLY A 15 -9.53 18.32 -9.86
CA GLY A 15 -9.25 16.92 -9.52
C GLY A 15 -9.43 16.67 -8.02
N ASN A 16 -8.94 17.60 -7.21
CA ASN A 16 -9.12 17.58 -5.75
C ASN A 16 -10.60 17.75 -5.36
N ASP A 17 -11.33 18.65 -6.02
CA ASP A 17 -12.77 18.84 -5.79
C ASP A 17 -13.57 17.58 -6.17
N TYR A 18 -13.19 16.89 -7.24
CA TYR A 18 -13.83 15.64 -7.65
C TYR A 18 -13.55 14.50 -6.67
N LEU A 19 -12.29 14.32 -6.26
CA LEU A 19 -11.90 13.35 -5.24
C LEU A 19 -12.52 13.68 -3.86
N GLY A 20 -12.69 14.96 -3.54
CA GLY A 20 -13.33 15.43 -2.32
C GLY A 20 -14.82 15.09 -2.22
N ARG A 21 -15.46 14.66 -3.32
CA ARG A 21 -16.83 14.09 -3.28
C ARG A 21 -16.86 12.68 -2.71
N ILE A 22 -15.72 12.01 -2.62
CA ILE A 22 -15.60 10.70 -2.00
C ILE A 22 -15.43 10.90 -0.50
N SER A 23 -16.28 10.29 0.31
CA SER A 23 -16.24 10.48 1.75
C SER A 23 -14.93 9.93 2.33
N GLY A 24 -14.33 10.69 3.27
CA GLY A 24 -13.14 10.25 4.01
C GLY A 24 -13.28 8.84 4.62
N PRO A 25 -14.43 8.49 5.26
CA PRO A 25 -14.66 7.14 5.78
C PRO A 25 -14.65 6.03 4.71
N LEU A 26 -15.00 6.35 3.46
CA LEU A 26 -14.91 5.39 2.36
C LEU A 26 -13.47 5.24 1.87
N ILE A 27 -12.75 6.35 1.70
CA ILE A 27 -11.33 6.35 1.32
C ILE A 27 -10.48 5.56 2.32
N ASP A 28 -10.80 5.66 3.60
CA ASP A 28 -10.13 4.93 4.69
C ASP A 28 -10.27 3.40 4.55
N ARG A 29 -11.21 2.88 3.74
CA ARG A 29 -11.43 1.44 3.50
C ARG A 29 -10.57 0.81 2.39
N PHE A 30 -9.83 1.58 1.60
CA PHE A 30 -9.09 1.03 0.46
C PHE A 30 -7.63 0.76 0.78
N ASP A 31 -7.19 -0.47 1.08
CA ASP A 31 -5.85 -0.78 1.64
C ASP A 31 -4.62 -0.24 0.89
N LEU A 32 -4.70 -0.03 -0.43
CA LEU A 32 -3.63 0.57 -1.23
C LEU A 32 -4.22 1.63 -2.16
N ARG A 33 -3.52 2.75 -2.30
CA ARG A 33 -3.76 3.76 -3.32
C ARG A 33 -2.51 3.84 -4.17
N ILE A 34 -2.67 3.82 -5.49
CA ILE A 34 -1.56 3.92 -6.44
C ILE A 34 -2.05 4.78 -7.60
N GLU A 35 -1.25 5.79 -7.95
CA GLU A 35 -1.48 6.57 -9.16
C GLU A 35 -0.91 5.82 -10.36
N VAL A 36 -1.74 5.60 -11.37
CA VAL A 36 -1.31 4.96 -12.62
C VAL A 36 -1.27 6.03 -13.70
N PRO A 37 -0.09 6.33 -14.28
CA PRO A 37 0.01 7.33 -15.32
C PRO A 37 -0.78 6.90 -16.55
N VAL A 38 -1.26 7.88 -17.32
CA VAL A 38 -1.97 7.61 -18.57
C VAL A 38 -1.04 6.93 -19.56
N VAL A 39 -1.47 5.78 -20.08
CA VAL A 39 -0.77 5.07 -21.15
C VAL A 39 -0.98 5.82 -22.47
N ARG A 40 0.11 6.22 -23.16
CA ARG A 40 -0.02 6.86 -24.48
C ARG A 40 -0.35 5.80 -25.52
N PHE A 41 -1.06 6.18 -26.57
CA PHE A 41 -1.43 5.24 -27.64
C PHE A 41 -0.20 4.56 -28.27
N GLN A 42 0.91 5.29 -28.41
CA GLN A 42 2.18 4.77 -28.91
C GLN A 42 2.76 3.67 -28.01
N ASP A 43 2.55 3.77 -26.69
CA ASP A 43 3.06 2.80 -25.72
C ASP A 43 2.29 1.47 -25.80
N LEU A 44 1.05 1.47 -26.31
CA LEU A 44 0.25 0.24 -26.51
C LEU A 44 0.81 -0.68 -27.61
N SER A 45 1.62 -0.12 -28.52
CA SER A 45 2.26 -0.87 -29.61
C SER A 45 3.66 -1.35 -29.26
N LEU A 46 4.21 -0.94 -28.10
CA LEU A 46 5.51 -1.38 -27.65
C LEU A 46 5.46 -2.87 -27.22
N PRO A 47 6.56 -3.62 -27.41
CA PRO A 47 6.69 -4.94 -26.80
C PRO A 47 6.49 -4.85 -25.28
N ALA A 48 5.89 -5.88 -24.69
CA ALA A 48 5.69 -5.94 -23.25
C ALA A 48 7.03 -5.78 -22.51
N SER A 49 7.13 -4.77 -21.64
CA SER A 49 8.36 -4.38 -20.95
C SER A 49 8.33 -4.73 -19.45
N GLY A 50 7.59 -5.76 -19.05
CA GLY A 50 7.40 -6.15 -17.65
C GLY A 50 7.75 -7.61 -17.37
N GLU A 51 7.88 -7.95 -16.09
CA GLU A 51 8.04 -9.33 -15.66
C GLU A 51 6.81 -10.17 -16.04
N HIS A 52 7.04 -11.40 -16.48
CA HIS A 52 5.95 -12.32 -16.80
C HIS A 52 5.13 -12.66 -15.55
N SER A 53 3.82 -12.85 -15.73
CA SER A 53 2.90 -13.16 -14.62
C SER A 53 3.31 -14.39 -13.81
N HIS A 54 3.94 -15.39 -14.43
CA HIS A 54 4.42 -16.57 -13.71
C HIS A 54 5.59 -16.27 -12.75
N VAL A 55 6.39 -15.23 -13.02
CA VAL A 55 7.48 -14.79 -12.13
C VAL A 55 6.88 -14.09 -10.90
N ILE A 56 5.90 -13.22 -11.11
CA ILE A 56 5.16 -12.55 -10.04
C ILE A 56 4.41 -13.59 -9.18
N ALA A 57 3.73 -14.55 -9.81
CA ALA A 57 2.98 -15.60 -9.11
C ALA A 57 3.87 -16.42 -8.16
N LYS A 58 5.12 -16.70 -8.54
CA LYS A 58 6.10 -17.38 -7.66
C LYS A 58 6.41 -16.56 -6.41
N ARG A 59 6.64 -15.25 -6.55
CA ARG A 59 6.90 -14.35 -5.41
C ARG A 59 5.68 -14.25 -4.49
N VAL A 60 4.48 -14.12 -5.06
CA VAL A 60 3.22 -14.11 -4.31
C VAL A 60 3.05 -15.40 -3.52
N LEU A 61 3.29 -16.56 -4.15
CA LEU A 61 3.18 -17.85 -3.49
C LEU A 61 4.16 -17.98 -2.32
N ALA A 62 5.41 -17.57 -2.51
CA ALA A 62 6.40 -17.59 -1.44
C ALA A 62 5.98 -16.74 -0.24
N ALA A 63 5.47 -15.52 -0.48
CA ALA A 63 4.92 -14.67 0.57
C ALA A 63 3.71 -15.31 1.27
N ARG A 64 2.82 -15.99 0.54
CA ARG A 64 1.67 -16.72 1.10
C ARG A 64 2.10 -17.91 1.96
N THR A 65 3.09 -18.68 1.55
CA THR A 65 3.60 -19.80 2.36
C THR A 65 4.17 -19.33 3.70
N LEU A 66 4.81 -18.15 3.74
CA LEU A 66 5.23 -17.54 5.01
C LEU A 66 4.04 -17.19 5.90
N GLN A 67 2.95 -16.66 5.32
CA GLN A 67 1.72 -16.36 6.05
C GLN A 67 1.06 -17.63 6.59
N ASP A 68 0.93 -18.68 5.76
CA ASP A 68 0.37 -19.98 6.17
C ASP A 68 1.14 -20.55 7.37
N THR A 69 2.47 -20.46 7.33
CA THR A 69 3.33 -20.93 8.43
C THR A 69 3.13 -20.08 9.69
N ARG A 70 3.14 -18.75 9.56
CA ARG A 70 2.98 -17.80 10.67
C ARG A 70 1.61 -17.94 11.35
N TYR A 71 0.58 -18.24 10.58
CA TYR A 71 -0.81 -18.25 11.03
C TYR A 71 -1.40 -19.64 11.24
N ALA A 72 -0.63 -20.70 11.08
CA ALA A 72 -1.06 -22.11 11.14
C ALA A 72 -1.88 -22.50 12.40
N LYS A 73 -1.74 -21.76 13.51
CA LYS A 73 -2.45 -22.00 14.79
C LYS A 73 -3.52 -20.94 15.09
N THR A 74 -3.99 -20.24 14.07
CA THR A 74 -4.97 -19.15 14.19
C THR A 74 -6.04 -19.30 13.11
N GLU A 75 -7.12 -18.52 13.21
CA GLU A 75 -8.15 -18.43 12.15
C GLU A 75 -7.78 -17.41 11.04
N ILE A 76 -6.58 -16.85 11.11
CA ILE A 76 -6.10 -15.79 10.21
C ILE A 76 -5.55 -16.46 8.95
N ALA A 77 -6.12 -16.15 7.79
CA ALA A 77 -5.62 -16.67 6.52
C ALA A 77 -4.50 -15.79 5.95
N THR A 78 -4.61 -14.48 6.12
CA THR A 78 -3.75 -13.52 5.44
C THR A 78 -3.40 -12.31 6.30
N ASN A 79 -2.36 -11.56 5.89
CA ASN A 79 -1.99 -10.32 6.56
C ASN A 79 -3.16 -9.30 6.62
N SER A 80 -4.10 -9.31 5.67
CA SER A 80 -5.26 -8.39 5.69
C SER A 80 -6.26 -8.69 6.80
N ASP A 81 -6.30 -9.94 7.29
CA ASP A 81 -7.23 -10.39 8.32
C ASP A 81 -6.75 -10.06 9.75
N LEU A 82 -5.51 -9.57 9.88
CA LEU A 82 -4.94 -9.18 11.15
C LEU A 82 -5.70 -8.00 11.78
N THR A 83 -6.08 -8.16 13.05
CA THR A 83 -6.80 -7.15 13.84
C THR A 83 -6.14 -6.95 15.21
N GLY A 84 -6.13 -5.70 15.68
CA GLY A 84 -5.67 -5.29 17.02
C GLY A 84 -4.49 -6.12 17.56
N ASP A 85 -4.74 -6.78 18.68
CA ASP A 85 -3.80 -7.62 19.43
C ASP A 85 -3.07 -8.69 18.59
N ALA A 86 -3.70 -9.19 17.52
CA ALA A 86 -3.05 -10.17 16.65
C ALA A 86 -1.89 -9.54 15.86
N MET A 87 -2.00 -8.26 15.47
CA MET A 87 -0.88 -7.54 14.85
C MET A 87 0.28 -7.41 15.83
N ASP A 88 0.02 -6.94 17.05
CA ASP A 88 1.06 -6.70 18.06
C ASP A 88 1.80 -7.99 18.45
N ARG A 89 1.09 -9.13 18.47
CA ARG A 89 1.69 -10.43 18.79
C ARG A 89 2.43 -11.08 17.62
N LEU A 90 1.91 -10.95 16.39
CA LEU A 90 2.37 -11.74 15.24
C LEU A 90 3.27 -10.94 14.29
N ILE A 91 3.32 -9.62 14.41
CA ILE A 91 4.19 -8.76 13.62
C ILE A 91 5.32 -8.23 14.51
N GLN A 92 6.52 -8.76 14.28
CA GLN A 92 7.75 -8.23 14.86
C GLN A 92 8.23 -7.05 14.00
N MET A 93 8.25 -5.86 14.58
CA MET A 93 8.81 -4.65 13.96
C MET A 93 10.13 -4.28 14.64
N GLU A 94 11.10 -3.85 13.85
CA GLU A 94 12.33 -3.26 14.38
C GLU A 94 12.03 -1.94 15.09
N GLU A 95 12.87 -1.56 16.06
CA GLU A 95 12.62 -0.38 16.88
C GLU A 95 12.62 0.93 16.07
N ASP A 96 13.53 1.04 15.09
CA ASP A 96 13.56 2.16 14.15
C ASP A 96 12.29 2.21 13.26
N ALA A 97 11.76 1.04 12.89
CA ALA A 97 10.51 0.95 12.11
C ALA A 97 9.29 1.42 12.91
N LYS A 98 9.19 1.05 14.19
CA LYS A 98 8.13 1.51 15.10
C LYS A 98 8.20 3.03 15.29
N THR A 99 9.39 3.53 15.63
CA THR A 99 9.63 4.96 15.83
C THR A 99 9.26 5.75 14.57
N TYR A 100 9.66 5.26 13.40
CA TYR A 100 9.35 5.90 12.13
C TYR A 100 7.85 5.88 11.81
N LEU A 101 7.16 4.77 12.09
CA LEU A 101 5.71 4.67 11.92
C LEU A 101 4.96 5.66 12.81
N GLU A 102 5.34 5.79 14.08
CA GLU A 102 4.73 6.73 15.03
C GLU A 102 4.91 8.19 14.58
N GLN A 103 6.11 8.55 14.15
CA GLN A 103 6.40 9.88 13.60
C GLN A 103 5.56 10.16 12.35
N ALA A 104 5.45 9.18 11.46
CA ALA A 104 4.62 9.29 10.26
C ALA A 104 3.13 9.42 10.61
N ALA A 105 2.65 8.67 11.61
CA ALA A 105 1.26 8.72 12.07
C ALA A 105 0.87 10.12 12.53
N ILE A 106 1.73 10.77 13.33
CA ILE A 106 1.52 12.14 13.79
C ILE A 106 1.61 13.12 12.62
N LYS A 107 2.67 13.04 11.80
CA LYS A 107 2.90 13.98 10.69
C LYS A 107 1.80 13.95 9.64
N LEU A 108 1.23 12.78 9.39
CA LEU A 108 0.21 12.56 8.36
C LEU A 108 -1.21 12.54 8.92
N ASN A 109 -1.38 12.74 10.24
CA ASN A 109 -2.67 12.61 10.93
C ASN A 109 -3.40 11.30 10.60
N LEU A 110 -2.67 10.17 10.65
CA LEU A 110 -3.26 8.87 10.36
C LEU A 110 -4.36 8.55 11.38
N THR A 111 -5.50 8.07 10.89
CA THR A 111 -6.51 7.46 11.75
C THR A 111 -5.95 6.17 12.34
N ALA A 112 -6.53 5.66 13.44
CA ALA A 112 -6.16 4.35 13.98
C ALA A 112 -6.25 3.22 12.92
N ARG A 113 -7.20 3.35 11.97
CA ARG A 113 -7.36 2.41 10.86
C ARG A 113 -6.24 2.57 9.83
N GLY A 114 -5.86 3.80 9.50
CA GLY A 114 -4.70 4.11 8.65
C GLY A 114 -3.39 3.59 9.24
N PHE A 115 -3.18 3.76 10.55
CA PHE A 115 -2.01 3.25 11.27
C PHE A 115 -1.90 1.71 11.16
N HIS A 116 -2.94 0.99 11.57
CA HIS A 116 -2.98 -0.48 11.48
C HIS A 116 -2.82 -0.99 10.04
N ARG A 117 -3.35 -0.25 9.07
CA ARG A 117 -3.23 -0.60 7.67
C ARG A 117 -1.80 -0.48 7.17
N VAL A 118 -1.07 0.57 7.54
CA VAL A 118 0.35 0.69 7.22
C VAL A 118 1.12 -0.52 7.78
N ILE A 119 0.80 -0.98 8.98
CA ILE A 119 1.41 -2.19 9.57
C ILE A 119 1.15 -3.44 8.71
N ARG A 120 -0.11 -3.70 8.32
CA ARG A 120 -0.47 -4.86 7.48
C ARG A 120 0.22 -4.84 6.11
N VAL A 121 0.28 -3.67 5.50
CA VAL A 121 0.96 -3.48 4.21
C VAL A 121 2.48 -3.68 4.38
N SER A 122 3.08 -3.10 5.42
CA SER A 122 4.51 -3.27 5.73
C SER A 122 4.86 -4.75 5.91
N ARG A 123 4.06 -5.51 6.67
CA ARG A 123 4.24 -6.96 6.84
C ARG A 123 4.18 -7.71 5.52
N THR A 124 3.30 -7.29 4.61
CA THR A 124 3.17 -7.91 3.28
C THR A 124 4.41 -7.64 2.43
N ILE A 125 4.94 -6.42 2.46
CA ILE A 125 6.20 -6.07 1.78
C ILE A 125 7.35 -6.89 2.35
N THR A 126 7.45 -7.00 3.68
CA THR A 126 8.43 -7.85 4.36
C THR A 126 8.32 -9.33 3.94
N ASP A 127 7.10 -9.84 3.73
CA ASP A 127 6.89 -11.20 3.22
C ASP A 127 7.39 -11.33 1.76
N PHE A 128 7.22 -10.32 0.92
CA PHE A 128 7.80 -10.33 -0.44
C PHE A 128 9.32 -10.34 -0.44
N GLU A 129 9.95 -9.69 0.55
CA GLU A 129 11.41 -9.73 0.76
C GLU A 129 11.89 -11.01 1.48
N GLN A 130 10.97 -11.89 1.90
CA GLN A 130 11.26 -13.09 2.66
C GLN A 130 12.01 -12.79 3.98
N SER A 131 11.72 -11.63 4.58
CA SER A 131 12.31 -11.19 5.83
C SER A 131 11.43 -11.53 7.03
N GLU A 132 12.06 -11.71 8.19
CA GLU A 132 11.35 -12.01 9.43
C GLU A 132 10.78 -10.74 10.08
N HIS A 133 11.54 -9.65 10.09
CA HIS A 133 11.20 -8.42 10.80
C HIS A 133 10.81 -7.28 9.87
N VAL A 134 9.81 -6.51 10.30
CA VAL A 134 9.44 -5.28 9.60
C VAL A 134 10.46 -4.20 9.94
N ALA A 135 11.42 -4.03 9.03
CA ALA A 135 12.36 -2.90 9.00
C ALA A 135 11.73 -1.59 8.50
N ARG A 136 12.45 -0.48 8.71
CA ARG A 136 11.98 0.89 8.42
C ARG A 136 11.64 1.12 6.95
N HIS A 137 12.37 0.54 6.00
CA HIS A 137 12.10 0.74 4.57
C HIS A 137 10.75 0.16 4.14
N HIS A 138 10.34 -0.99 4.71
CA HIS A 138 9.02 -1.56 4.47
C HIS A 138 7.90 -0.60 4.90
N VAL A 139 8.09 0.08 6.04
CA VAL A 139 7.14 1.10 6.54
C VAL A 139 7.09 2.30 5.60
N GLY A 140 8.25 2.77 5.14
CA GLY A 140 8.34 3.88 4.18
C GLY A 140 7.59 3.59 2.88
N GLU A 141 7.78 2.39 2.34
CA GLU A 141 7.07 1.95 1.13
C GLU A 141 5.56 1.82 1.39
N ALA A 142 5.15 1.20 2.51
CA ALA A 142 3.73 1.10 2.88
C ALA A 142 3.04 2.47 3.03
N ILE A 143 3.72 3.47 3.60
CA ILE A 143 3.23 4.84 3.71
C ILE A 143 3.06 5.46 2.32
N SER A 144 3.95 5.17 1.37
CA SER A 144 3.83 5.70 0.00
C SER A 144 2.53 5.27 -0.70
N PHE A 145 2.12 4.01 -0.49
CA PHE A 145 0.83 3.48 -0.97
C PHE A 145 -0.37 4.00 -0.18
N HIS A 146 -0.16 4.50 1.04
CA HIS A 146 -1.21 5.19 1.76
C HIS A 146 -1.41 6.60 1.19
N ASN A 147 -0.34 7.33 0.89
CA ASN A 147 -0.36 8.77 0.61
C ASN A 147 -0.41 9.17 -0.86
N SER A 148 -0.83 8.29 -1.77
CA SER A 148 -1.02 8.65 -3.18
C SER A 148 -2.23 9.60 -3.32
N ALA A 149 -2.04 10.85 -2.92
CA ALA A 149 -2.73 12.02 -3.47
C ALA A 149 -2.07 12.37 -4.81
N PRO A 150 -2.81 12.94 -5.76
CA PRO A 150 -2.26 13.22 -7.10
C PRO A 150 -0.99 14.06 -6.98
N ALA A 151 0.08 13.61 -7.63
CA ALA A 151 1.24 14.47 -7.85
C ALA A 151 0.77 15.70 -8.66
N ALA A 152 1.12 16.89 -8.18
CA ALA A 152 0.78 18.16 -8.82
C ALA A 152 1.47 18.32 -10.18
#